data_AF-A0A7X8UE04-F1
#
_entry.id   AF-A0A7X8UE04-F1
#
_cell.length_a   1.000
_cell.length_b   1.000
_cell.length_c   1.000
_cell.angle_alpha   90.00
_cell.angle_beta   90.00
_cell.angle_gamma   90.00
#
_symmetry.space_group_name_H-M   'P 1'
#
loop_
_entity.id
_entity.type
_entity.pdbx_description
1 polymer ?
#
loop_
_entity_poly.entity_id
_entity_poly.type
_entity_poly.pdbx_seq_one_letter_code
_entity_poly.pdbx_strand_id
1 'polypeptide(L)'
;MENAEGIWAGRSDEELLEAAKKYSEYTEDAERVIRVELARRGLEPPEPPIGACSRCGSWIARGHSLDGCSRCGEPFPPEILHVLGAPEGGAPLEPEVTLESVLRTADAGLIAIAKSLLEGEGIEYLLRGDRLPDLFGAGRLGGFNILTGPAEFLVHPLEAERARALLEGFDAPTEPAPDPEEDA
;
A
#
# COMPACT_ATOMS: atom_id res chain seq x y z
N MET A 1 -4.88 -33.93 -29.39
CA MET A 1 -4.16 -32.74 -28.92
C MET A 1 -2.77 -32.84 -29.49
N GLU A 2 -2.51 -32.10 -30.57
CA GLU A 2 -1.19 -32.06 -31.21
C GLU A 2 -0.16 -31.57 -30.18
N ASN A 3 0.95 -32.29 -30.09
CA ASN A 3 1.96 -32.07 -29.08
C ASN A 3 2.79 -30.84 -29.47
N ALA A 4 2.38 -29.66 -29.00
CA ALA A 4 2.99 -28.37 -29.35
C ALA A 4 4.52 -28.38 -29.16
N GLU A 5 5.01 -29.14 -28.17
CA GLU A 5 6.44 -29.36 -27.91
C GLU A 5 7.18 -29.94 -29.12
N GLY A 6 6.59 -30.92 -29.82
CA GLY A 6 7.19 -31.53 -31.01
C GLY A 6 7.19 -30.63 -32.24
N ILE A 7 6.25 -29.67 -32.31
CA ILE A 7 6.13 -28.73 -33.43
C ILE A 7 7.26 -27.69 -33.37
N TRP A 8 7.54 -27.14 -32.19
CA TRP A 8 8.53 -26.08 -32.02
C TRP A 8 9.97 -26.59 -31.94
N ALA A 9 10.18 -27.80 -31.40
CA ALA A 9 11.50 -28.43 -31.38
C ALA A 9 12.09 -28.67 -32.79
N GLY A 10 11.24 -28.86 -33.80
CA GLY A 10 11.65 -29.06 -35.19
C GLY A 10 11.90 -27.78 -36.00
N ARG A 11 11.60 -26.59 -35.44
CA ARG A 11 11.76 -25.30 -36.14
C ARG A 11 13.20 -24.83 -36.12
N SER A 12 13.56 -24.07 -37.16
CA SER A 12 14.84 -23.38 -37.22
C SER A 12 14.92 -22.23 -36.22
N ASP A 13 16.14 -21.80 -35.91
CA ASP A 13 16.41 -20.68 -35.02
C ASP A 13 15.79 -19.37 -35.53
N GLU A 14 15.80 -19.16 -36.86
CA GLU A 14 15.18 -18.00 -37.51
C GLU A 14 13.65 -18.02 -37.34
N GLU A 15 13.01 -19.16 -37.50
CA GLU A 15 11.57 -19.31 -37.27
C GLU A 15 11.18 -19.09 -35.81
N LEU A 16 12.01 -19.55 -34.86
CA LEU A 16 11.79 -19.32 -33.44
C LEU A 16 11.91 -17.83 -33.08
N LEU A 17 12.91 -17.14 -33.63
CA LEU A 17 13.09 -15.69 -33.43
C LEU A 17 11.95 -14.87 -34.07
N GLU A 18 11.46 -15.27 -35.25
CA GLU A 18 10.30 -14.63 -35.88
C GLU A 18 9.01 -14.85 -35.07
N ALA A 19 8.79 -16.06 -34.55
CA ALA A 19 7.67 -16.35 -33.66
C ALA A 19 7.74 -15.51 -32.37
N ALA A 20 8.94 -15.29 -31.84
CA ALA A 20 9.15 -14.52 -30.61
C ALA A 20 8.83 -13.03 -30.74
N LYS A 21 8.86 -12.46 -31.95
CA LYS A 21 8.40 -11.10 -32.22
C LYS A 21 6.87 -10.95 -32.11
N LYS A 22 6.15 -12.08 -32.11
CA LYS A 22 4.70 -12.19 -32.29
C LYS A 22 4.04 -13.02 -31.20
N TYR A 23 4.58 -13.02 -29.98
CA TYR A 23 4.05 -13.82 -28.88
C TYR A 23 2.54 -13.65 -28.65
N SER A 24 2.04 -12.42 -28.77
CA SER A 24 0.61 -12.08 -28.65
C SER A 24 -0.31 -12.75 -29.69
N GLU A 25 0.24 -13.30 -30.77
CA GLU A 25 -0.52 -14.03 -31.80
C GLU A 25 -0.68 -15.53 -31.46
N TYR A 26 0.00 -16.02 -30.42
CA TYR A 26 -0.02 -17.42 -29.98
C TYR A 26 -0.84 -17.60 -28.70
N THR A 27 -1.29 -18.83 -28.45
CA THR A 27 -1.88 -19.19 -27.16
C THR A 27 -0.81 -19.23 -26.06
N GLU A 28 -1.21 -19.06 -24.80
CA GLU A 28 -0.29 -19.07 -23.65
C GLU A 28 0.55 -20.36 -23.58
N ASP A 29 -0.05 -21.53 -23.90
CA ASP A 29 0.67 -22.80 -23.98
C ASP A 29 1.72 -22.82 -25.10
N ALA A 30 1.41 -22.26 -26.27
CA ALA A 30 2.35 -22.20 -27.39
C ALA A 30 3.48 -21.20 -27.13
N GLU A 31 3.17 -20.04 -26.56
CA GLU A 31 4.16 -19.06 -26.12
C GLU A 31 5.15 -19.68 -25.13
N ARG A 32 4.65 -20.41 -24.13
CA ARG A 32 5.48 -21.08 -23.13
C ARG A 32 6.46 -22.06 -23.77
N VAL A 33 6.01 -22.86 -24.74
CA VAL A 33 6.86 -23.83 -25.45
C VAL A 33 7.91 -23.12 -26.31
N ILE A 34 7.56 -22.04 -27.01
CA ILE A 34 8.51 -21.26 -27.82
C ILE A 34 9.60 -20.65 -26.93
N ARG A 35 9.22 -20.05 -25.80
CA ARG A 35 10.17 -19.48 -24.82
C ARG A 35 11.13 -20.53 -24.27
N VAL A 36 10.63 -21.71 -23.88
CA VAL A 36 11.46 -22.82 -23.39
C VAL A 36 12.49 -23.26 -24.44
N GLU A 37 12.09 -23.37 -25.71
CA GLU A 37 13.01 -23.78 -26.78
C GLU A 37 14.03 -22.68 -27.12
N LEU A 38 13.64 -21.40 -27.10
CA LEU A 38 14.57 -20.27 -27.24
C LEU A 38 15.59 -20.21 -26.10
N ALA A 39 15.15 -20.39 -24.86
CA ALA A 39 16.01 -20.44 -23.68
C ALA A 39 17.04 -21.58 -23.79
N ARG A 40 16.57 -22.78 -24.19
CA ARG A 40 17.41 -23.96 -24.42
C ARG A 40 18.50 -23.71 -25.47
N ARG A 41 18.19 -22.92 -26.51
CA ARG A 41 19.14 -22.59 -27.59
C ARG A 41 19.95 -21.32 -27.31
N GLY A 42 19.72 -20.62 -26.20
CA GLY A 42 20.37 -19.36 -25.89
C GLY A 42 19.98 -18.21 -26.84
N LEU A 43 18.80 -18.31 -27.46
CA LEU A 43 18.27 -17.36 -28.44
C LEU A 43 17.17 -16.47 -27.86
N GLU A 44 17.04 -16.43 -26.54
CA GLU A 44 16.00 -15.66 -25.87
C GLU A 44 16.06 -14.19 -26.31
N PRO A 45 15.04 -13.66 -27.00
CA PRO A 45 15.09 -12.30 -27.49
C PRO A 45 15.09 -11.35 -26.30
N PRO A 46 15.78 -10.20 -26.41
CA PRO A 46 15.78 -9.21 -25.34
C PRO A 46 14.35 -8.81 -25.05
N GLU A 47 13.98 -8.76 -23.77
CA GLU A 47 12.66 -8.31 -23.37
C GLU A 47 12.38 -6.91 -23.99
N PRO A 48 11.16 -6.67 -24.50
CA PRO A 48 10.85 -5.42 -25.15
C PRO A 48 11.09 -4.26 -24.17
N PRO A 49 11.64 -3.12 -24.65
CA PRO A 49 11.85 -1.96 -23.79
C PRO A 49 10.50 -1.48 -23.24
N ILE A 50 10.53 -0.95 -22.03
CA ILE A 50 9.34 -0.42 -21.34
C ILE A 50 8.80 0.81 -22.07
N GLY A 51 9.69 1.57 -22.69
CA GLY A 51 9.35 2.76 -23.46
C GLY A 51 10.59 3.51 -23.90
N ALA A 52 10.40 4.77 -24.28
CA ALA A 52 11.46 5.71 -24.62
C ALA A 52 11.42 6.92 -23.69
N CYS A 53 12.60 7.49 -23.39
CA CYS A 53 12.71 8.71 -22.61
C CYS A 53 12.03 9.88 -23.33
N SER A 54 11.12 10.58 -22.66
CA SER A 54 10.37 11.72 -23.20
C SER A 54 11.25 12.89 -23.63
N ARG A 55 12.47 13.00 -23.10
CA ARG A 55 13.41 14.10 -23.42
C ARG A 55 14.38 13.76 -24.53
N CYS A 56 14.99 12.57 -24.52
CA CYS A 56 16.07 12.23 -25.45
C CYS A 56 15.75 11.06 -26.40
N GLY A 57 14.60 10.41 -26.24
CA GLY A 57 14.16 9.29 -27.06
C GLY A 57 14.92 7.98 -26.85
N SER A 58 15.83 7.91 -25.88
CA SER A 58 16.54 6.66 -25.57
C SER A 58 15.62 5.60 -25.01
N TRP A 59 15.80 4.36 -25.48
CA TRP A 59 15.08 3.18 -24.99
C TRP A 59 15.35 2.91 -23.51
N ILE A 60 14.30 2.53 -22.80
CA ILE A 60 14.34 2.17 -21.38
C ILE A 60 14.25 0.65 -21.29
N ALA A 61 15.35 0.01 -20.90
CA ALA A 61 15.40 -1.45 -20.75
C ALA A 61 14.53 -1.90 -19.56
N ARG A 62 13.93 -3.09 -19.70
CA ARG A 62 13.30 -3.77 -18.56
C ARG A 62 14.40 -4.13 -17.55
N GLY A 63 14.21 -3.77 -16.27
CA GLY A 63 15.22 -3.93 -15.21
C GLY A 63 16.21 -2.76 -15.07
N HIS A 64 15.93 -1.59 -15.64
CA HIS A 64 16.71 -0.39 -15.41
C HIS A 64 16.61 0.07 -13.93
N SER A 65 17.75 0.19 -13.25
CA SER A 65 17.81 0.39 -11.79
C SER A 65 17.84 1.85 -11.33
N LEU A 66 18.00 2.82 -12.23
CA LEU A 66 17.95 4.25 -11.88
C LEU A 66 16.54 4.82 -12.06
N ASP A 67 16.24 5.85 -11.28
CA ASP A 67 15.01 6.66 -11.32
C ASP A 67 14.99 7.69 -12.47
N GLY A 68 16.04 7.74 -13.30
CA GLY A 68 16.13 8.63 -14.45
C GLY A 68 16.92 8.05 -15.62
N CYS A 69 16.74 8.63 -16.81
CA CYS A 69 17.30 8.13 -18.05
C CYS A 69 18.82 8.00 -18.00
N SER A 70 19.35 6.80 -18.28
CA SER A 70 20.80 6.52 -18.37
C SER A 70 21.58 7.44 -19.33
N ARG A 71 20.91 8.10 -20.29
CA ARG A 71 21.57 8.98 -21.27
C ARG A 71 21.55 10.45 -20.89
N CYS A 72 20.40 10.99 -20.48
CA CYS A 72 20.24 12.44 -20.24
C CYS A 72 19.94 12.79 -18.79
N GLY A 73 19.78 11.80 -17.91
CA GLY A 73 19.44 11.99 -16.50
C GLY A 73 18.01 12.49 -16.26
N GLU A 74 17.16 12.53 -17.29
CA GLU A 74 15.78 12.96 -17.12
C GLU A 74 15.05 12.01 -16.15
N PRO A 75 14.42 12.52 -15.07
CA PRO A 75 13.66 11.67 -14.16
C PRO A 75 12.53 10.98 -14.91
N PHE A 76 12.32 9.71 -14.62
CA PHE A 76 11.23 8.97 -15.25
C PHE A 76 9.87 9.37 -14.65
N PRO A 77 8.82 9.45 -15.47
CA PRO A 77 7.48 9.70 -14.97
C PRO A 77 6.98 8.48 -14.17
N PRO A 78 6.02 8.67 -13.25
CA PRO A 78 5.60 7.64 -12.29
C PRO A 78 5.13 6.34 -12.94
N GLU A 79 4.56 6.41 -14.15
CA GLU A 79 4.10 5.24 -14.90
C GLU A 79 5.28 4.31 -15.28
N ILE A 80 6.43 4.89 -15.64
CA ILE A 80 7.64 4.14 -15.99
C ILE A 80 8.29 3.55 -14.74
N LEU A 81 8.33 4.30 -13.64
CA LEU A 81 8.88 3.85 -12.36
C LEU A 81 8.11 2.65 -11.80
N HIS A 82 6.78 2.64 -11.94
CA HIS A 82 5.93 1.52 -11.55
C HIS A 82 6.27 0.24 -12.34
N VAL A 83 6.44 0.35 -13.66
CA VAL A 83 6.80 -0.80 -14.53
C VAL A 83 8.23 -1.30 -14.27
N LEU A 84 9.15 -0.40 -13.89
CA LEU A 84 10.52 -0.75 -13.56
C LEU A 84 10.66 -1.50 -12.23
N GLY A 85 9.58 -1.63 -11.45
CA GLY A 85 9.61 -2.33 -10.18
C GLY A 85 10.44 -1.59 -9.14
N ALA A 86 10.37 -0.26 -9.13
CA ALA A 86 10.90 0.52 -8.01
C ALA A 86 10.40 -0.15 -6.71
N PRO A 87 11.29 -0.46 -5.76
CA PRO A 87 10.87 -1.01 -4.48
C PRO A 87 9.83 -0.06 -3.90
N GLU A 88 8.77 -0.62 -3.34
CA GLU A 88 7.69 0.08 -2.64
C GLU A 88 8.26 0.94 -1.48
N GLY A 89 8.87 2.07 -1.83
CA GLY A 89 9.71 2.86 -0.93
C GLY A 89 9.84 4.33 -1.36
N GLY A 90 9.11 4.75 -2.40
CA GLY A 90 8.63 6.12 -2.50
C GLY A 90 7.25 6.13 -1.87
N ALA A 91 7.10 6.83 -0.74
CA ALA A 91 5.89 6.90 0.05
C ALA A 91 4.62 7.01 -0.82
N PRO A 92 3.50 6.37 -0.43
CA PRO A 92 2.22 6.60 -1.07
C PRO A 92 1.97 8.11 -1.18
N LEU A 93 1.48 8.59 -2.32
CA LEU A 93 0.85 9.92 -2.42
C LEU A 93 -0.51 9.95 -1.69
N GLU A 94 -0.66 9.15 -0.64
CA GLU A 94 -1.67 9.38 0.37
C GLU A 94 -1.03 10.38 1.32
N PRO A 95 -1.63 11.57 1.54
CA PRO A 95 -1.11 12.46 2.57
C PRO A 95 -0.92 11.63 3.84
N GLU A 96 0.20 11.79 4.55
CA GLU A 96 0.32 11.26 5.91
C GLU A 96 -0.80 11.94 6.72
N VAL A 97 -1.99 11.32 6.72
CA VAL A 97 -3.16 11.87 7.38
C VAL A 97 -2.84 11.78 8.86
N THR A 98 -2.45 12.92 9.41
CA THR A 98 -2.19 13.06 10.82
C THR A 98 -3.54 13.00 11.52
N LEU A 99 -3.91 11.82 12.01
CA LEU A 99 -5.18 11.64 12.73
C LEU A 99 -5.21 12.53 13.97
N GLU A 100 -6.33 13.19 14.21
CA GLU A 100 -6.53 14.07 15.35
C GLU A 100 -7.26 13.36 16.47
N SER A 101 -6.75 13.53 17.70
CA SER A 101 -7.42 13.07 18.92
C SER A 101 -8.63 13.94 19.23
N VAL A 102 -9.78 13.31 19.43
CA VAL A 102 -11.07 13.99 19.72
C VAL A 102 -11.64 13.62 21.09
N LEU A 103 -11.21 12.49 21.65
CA LEU A 103 -11.58 12.07 23.01
C LEU A 103 -10.52 11.13 23.57
N ARG A 104 -10.11 11.38 24.82
CA ARG A 104 -9.21 10.51 25.58
C ARG A 104 -9.87 10.12 26.89
N THR A 105 -10.15 8.83 27.10
CA THR A 105 -10.87 8.38 28.29
C THR A 105 -10.46 6.96 28.71
N ALA A 106 -10.48 6.69 30.01
CA ALA A 106 -10.34 5.35 30.57
C ALA A 106 -11.69 4.75 31.01
N ASP A 107 -12.80 5.49 30.87
CA ASP A 107 -14.13 5.05 31.28
C ASP A 107 -14.77 4.18 30.20
N ALA A 108 -14.98 2.90 30.51
CA ALA A 108 -15.56 1.93 29.59
C ALA A 108 -16.97 2.30 29.10
N GLY A 109 -17.75 3.00 29.93
CA GLY A 109 -19.07 3.51 29.55
C GLY A 109 -18.98 4.62 28.51
N LEU A 110 -18.08 5.58 28.72
CA LEU A 110 -17.82 6.66 27.75
C LEU A 110 -17.23 6.13 26.45
N ILE A 111 -16.35 5.12 26.50
CA ILE A 111 -15.82 4.45 25.29
C ILE A 111 -16.98 3.87 24.48
N ALA A 112 -17.91 3.13 25.11
CA ALA A 112 -19.04 2.52 24.42
C ALA A 112 -19.98 3.58 23.81
N ILE A 113 -20.25 4.66 24.52
CA ILE A 113 -21.08 5.78 24.02
C ILE A 113 -20.40 6.47 22.83
N ALA A 114 -19.10 6.78 22.94
CA ALA A 114 -18.34 7.43 21.88
C ALA A 114 -18.30 6.59 20.59
N LYS A 115 -18.07 5.28 20.69
CA LYS A 115 -18.16 4.35 19.55
C LYS A 115 -19.53 4.44 18.87
N SER A 116 -20.60 4.31 19.65
CA SER A 116 -21.97 4.34 19.12
C SER A 116 -22.32 5.66 18.42
N LEU A 117 -21.83 6.81 18.92
CA LEU A 117 -22.11 8.13 18.33
C LEU A 117 -21.35 8.34 17.02
N LEU A 118 -20.06 8.02 17.00
CA LEU A 118 -19.23 8.15 15.80
C LEU A 118 -19.71 7.21 14.69
N GLU A 119 -20.05 5.96 15.04
CA GLU A 119 -20.61 4.97 14.10
C GLU A 119 -21.98 5.39 13.58
N GLY A 120 -22.84 5.94 14.46
CA GLY A 120 -24.17 6.42 14.07
C GLY A 120 -24.14 7.59 13.08
N GLU A 121 -23.08 8.39 13.13
CA GLU A 121 -22.82 9.52 12.23
C GLU A 121 -21.92 9.16 11.03
N GLY A 122 -21.47 7.91 10.94
CA GLY A 122 -20.61 7.43 9.87
C GLY A 122 -19.22 8.07 9.85
N ILE A 123 -18.71 8.51 11.00
CA ILE A 123 -17.36 9.07 11.14
C ILE A 123 -16.37 7.93 11.36
N GLU A 124 -15.36 7.84 10.51
CA GLU A 124 -14.30 6.84 10.66
C GLU A 124 -13.35 7.21 11.80
N TYR A 125 -13.07 6.26 12.69
CA TYR A 125 -12.20 6.47 13.85
C TYR A 125 -11.23 5.31 14.06
N LEU A 126 -10.03 5.63 14.53
CA LEU A 126 -9.04 4.70 15.05
C LEU A 126 -9.02 4.80 16.57
N LEU A 127 -9.10 3.67 17.26
CA LEU A 127 -9.03 3.62 18.71
C LEU A 127 -7.66 3.14 19.17
N ARG A 128 -6.87 4.04 19.78
CA ARG A 128 -5.53 3.75 20.30
C ARG A 128 -5.59 3.53 21.80
N GLY A 129 -4.97 2.46 22.31
CA GLY A 129 -4.91 2.17 23.75
C GLY A 129 -6.08 1.34 24.31
N ASP A 130 -7.15 1.13 23.54
CA ASP A 130 -8.26 0.25 23.90
C ASP A 130 -7.85 -1.22 23.74
N ARG A 131 -7.14 -1.76 24.72
CA ARG A 131 -7.19 -3.21 24.95
C ARG A 131 -8.35 -3.48 25.88
N LEU A 132 -9.58 -3.48 25.35
CA LEU A 132 -10.69 -4.12 26.03
C LEU A 132 -10.24 -5.53 26.44
N PRO A 133 -10.10 -5.84 27.73
CA PRO A 133 -10.04 -7.22 28.15
C PRO A 133 -11.39 -7.81 27.80
N ASP A 134 -11.37 -8.82 26.94
CA ASP A 134 -12.50 -9.67 26.54
C ASP A 134 -13.64 -9.69 27.59
N LEU A 135 -14.67 -8.86 27.38
CA LEU A 135 -15.76 -8.63 28.34
C LEU A 135 -16.75 -9.81 28.42
N PHE A 136 -16.39 -10.98 27.88
CA PHE A 136 -17.15 -12.24 27.96
C PHE A 136 -16.45 -13.34 28.76
N GLY A 137 -15.48 -12.99 29.61
CA GLY A 137 -14.88 -13.92 30.58
C GLY A 137 -15.54 -13.82 31.95
N ALA A 138 -16.39 -14.79 32.30
CA ALA A 138 -16.97 -14.92 33.64
C ALA A 138 -15.85 -14.94 34.72
N GLY A 139 -15.79 -13.87 35.51
CA GLY A 139 -15.01 -13.82 36.75
C GLY A 139 -13.69 -13.06 36.65
N ARG A 140 -13.73 -11.75 36.87
CA ARG A 140 -12.73 -11.03 37.67
C ARG A 140 -13.27 -9.70 38.16
N LEU A 141 -13.34 -9.58 39.49
CA LEU A 141 -13.51 -8.33 40.21
C LEU A 141 -12.20 -7.53 40.10
N GLY A 142 -12.29 -6.29 39.61
CA GLY A 142 -11.26 -5.26 39.75
C GLY A 142 -10.04 -5.42 38.84
N GLY A 143 -9.86 -4.47 37.91
CA GLY A 143 -8.64 -4.43 37.10
C GLY A 143 -8.60 -3.24 36.16
N PHE A 144 -8.34 -2.04 36.70
CA PHE A 144 -7.78 -0.96 35.89
C PHE A 144 -6.49 -1.49 35.25
N ASN A 145 -6.44 -1.54 33.92
CA ASN A 145 -5.26 -1.99 33.21
C ASN A 145 -4.27 -0.82 33.11
N ILE A 146 -3.50 -0.57 34.17
CA ILE A 146 -2.49 0.52 34.26
C ILE A 146 -1.44 0.42 33.14
N LEU A 147 -1.31 -0.74 32.48
CA LEU A 147 -0.31 -1.00 31.45
C LEU A 147 -0.69 -0.49 30.04
N THR A 148 -1.97 -0.18 29.81
CA THR A 148 -2.50 0.33 28.54
C THR A 148 -3.18 1.63 28.88
N GLY A 149 -2.57 2.76 28.51
CA GLY A 149 -3.09 4.09 28.83
C GLY A 149 -4.55 4.30 28.38
N PRO A 150 -5.18 5.43 28.77
CA PRO A 150 -6.55 5.73 28.40
C PRO A 150 -6.77 5.58 26.88
N ALA A 151 -7.93 5.07 26.50
CA ALA A 151 -8.33 4.92 25.11
C ALA A 151 -8.41 6.31 24.46
N GLU A 152 -7.91 6.40 23.24
CA GLU A 152 -7.82 7.63 22.47
C GLU A 152 -8.52 7.44 21.12
N PHE A 153 -9.56 8.23 20.89
CA PHE A 153 -10.30 8.26 19.63
C PHE A 153 -9.62 9.24 18.69
N LEU A 154 -9.10 8.70 17.59
CA LEU A 154 -8.37 9.42 16.56
C LEU A 154 -9.22 9.42 15.29
N VAL A 155 -9.48 10.58 14.71
CA VAL A 155 -10.29 10.71 13.49
C VAL A 155 -9.54 11.48 12.41
N HIS A 156 -10.08 11.47 11.19
CA HIS A 156 -9.57 12.31 10.11
C HIS A 156 -9.67 13.80 10.49
N PRO A 157 -8.66 14.66 10.23
CA PRO A 157 -8.70 16.09 10.57
C PRO A 157 -9.95 16.83 10.09
N LEU A 158 -10.41 16.51 8.88
CA LEU A 158 -11.63 17.09 8.30
C LEU A 158 -12.91 16.78 9.09
N GLU A 159 -12.91 15.73 9.91
CA GLU A 159 -14.05 15.32 10.74
C GLU A 159 -13.83 15.62 12.22
N ALA A 160 -12.65 16.10 12.62
CA ALA A 160 -12.28 16.29 14.02
C ALA A 160 -13.20 17.25 14.76
N GLU A 161 -13.54 18.39 14.15
CA GLU A 161 -14.43 19.39 14.75
C GLU A 161 -15.85 18.81 14.95
N ARG A 162 -16.36 18.12 13.94
CA ARG A 162 -17.69 17.48 13.99
C ARG A 162 -17.72 16.35 15.02
N ALA A 163 -16.68 15.53 15.09
CA ALA A 163 -16.55 14.47 16.08
C ALA A 163 -16.46 15.04 17.50
N ARG A 164 -15.70 16.12 17.73
CA ARG A 164 -15.65 16.81 19.03
C ARG A 164 -17.03 17.32 19.44
N ALA A 165 -17.75 17.99 18.54
CA ALA A 165 -19.09 18.52 18.83
C ALA A 165 -20.10 17.42 19.23
N LEU A 166 -19.98 16.22 18.66
CA LEU A 166 -20.81 15.07 19.05
C LEU A 166 -20.47 14.53 20.44
N LEU A 167 -19.21 14.67 20.86
CA LEU A 167 -18.67 14.13 22.11
C LEU A 167 -18.65 15.14 23.26
N GLU A 168 -18.73 16.45 22.99
CA GLU A 168 -18.76 17.56 23.97
C GLU A 168 -19.88 17.46 25.02
N GLY A 169 -20.94 16.67 24.75
CA GLY A 169 -22.02 16.39 25.70
C GLY A 169 -21.71 15.30 26.74
N PHE A 170 -20.56 14.62 26.63
CA PHE A 170 -20.20 13.42 27.41
C PHE A 170 -18.85 13.54 28.11
N ASP A 171 -18.31 14.75 28.21
CA ASP A 171 -17.01 15.02 28.81
C ASP A 171 -17.04 14.76 30.33
N ALA A 172 -16.15 13.89 30.81
CA ALA A 172 -15.71 13.91 32.19
C ALA A 172 -14.54 14.90 32.27
N PRO A 173 -14.48 15.79 33.26
CA PRO A 173 -13.45 16.82 33.32
C PRO A 173 -12.06 16.18 33.30
N THR A 174 -11.36 16.34 32.19
CA THR A 174 -9.97 15.94 32.05
C THR A 174 -9.13 17.14 32.46
N GLU A 175 -8.29 17.00 33.48
CA GLU A 175 -7.36 18.04 33.92
C GLU A 175 -6.54 18.53 32.72
N PRO A 176 -6.40 19.86 32.54
CA PRO A 176 -5.61 20.41 31.44
C PRO A 176 -4.15 19.94 31.56
N ALA A 177 -3.56 19.59 30.42
CA ALA A 177 -2.14 19.26 30.34
C ALA A 177 -1.29 20.40 30.95
N PRO A 178 -0.19 20.10 31.67
CA PRO A 178 0.67 21.15 32.17
C PRO A 178 1.23 21.95 30.98
N ASP A 179 1.11 23.26 31.06
CA ASP A 179 1.68 24.19 30.09
C ASP A 179 3.17 23.86 29.87
N PRO A 180 3.68 23.92 28.64
CA PRO A 180 5.11 23.80 28.42
C PRO A 180 5.79 24.98 29.12
N GLU A 181 6.59 24.68 30.13
CA GLU A 181 7.46 25.66 30.79
C GLU A 181 8.35 26.30 29.72
N GLU A 182 8.04 27.56 29.41
CA GLU A 182 8.83 28.40 28.53
C GLU A 182 10.09 28.82 29.31
N ASP A 183 11.23 28.20 28.99
CA ASP A 183 12.56 28.60 29.46
C ASP A 183 12.81 30.09 29.13
N ALA A 184 12.87 30.93 30.16
CA ALA A 184 13.41 32.29 30.12
C ALA A 184 14.10 32.66 31.45
#